data_AF-A0A355B3R5-F1
#
_entry.id   AF-A0A355B3R5-F1
#
_cell.length_a   1.000
_cell.length_b   1.000
_cell.length_c   1.000
_cell.angle_alpha   90.00
_cell.angle_beta   90.00
_cell.angle_gamma   90.00
#
_symmetry.space_group_name_H-M   'P 1'
#
loop_
_entity.id
_entity.type
_entity.pdbx_description
1 polymer ?
#
loop_
_entity_poly.entity_id
_entity_poly.type
_entity_poly.pdbx_seq_one_letter_code
_entity_poly.pdbx_strand_id
1 'polypeptide(L)'
;MAISLTDAQWERIRRHFPEENIPDGRPGRKPVPARRVLEAVLWILNTGAQWHMLPQCYPNYKTVHRRFQRWCERDVLREVLCALANELREQGGLDESECFVDAMFSPAKGGGEGVGPTKRGKGVKIMGIVDRGGLPLAASTHAANHHEVTLVQLTFDFYMVEAKPENLIGDKAYDSDHLDEELRQQGIRMIAPHRRNRRKLRIQDGRRLRRYQRRWLVERFFSWIQWHRRILIRWEYYVQNFLGFVQLACALILLKQF
;
A
#
# COMPACT_ATOMS: atom_id res chain seq x y z
N MET A 1 17.30 -16.46 -1.11
CA MET A 1 17.80 -15.29 -1.87
C MET A 1 17.20 -14.03 -1.25
N ALA A 2 18.02 -13.01 -1.00
CA ALA A 2 17.53 -11.71 -0.53
C ALA A 2 16.84 -10.99 -1.71
N ILE A 3 15.77 -10.25 -1.44
CA ILE A 3 15.17 -9.38 -2.45
C ILE A 3 16.14 -8.21 -2.67
N SER A 4 16.68 -8.09 -3.88
CA SER A 4 17.52 -6.97 -4.30
C SER A 4 16.93 -6.32 -5.55
N LEU A 5 17.09 -5.01 -5.68
CA LEU A 5 16.70 -4.27 -6.87
C LEU A 5 17.78 -4.39 -7.95
N THR A 6 17.36 -4.47 -9.20
CA THR A 6 18.29 -4.29 -10.33
C THR A 6 18.80 -2.86 -10.36
N ASP A 7 19.91 -2.62 -11.07
CA ASP A 7 20.45 -1.26 -11.23
C ASP A 7 19.45 -0.33 -11.92
N ALA A 8 18.72 -0.85 -12.92
CA ALA A 8 17.67 -0.10 -13.61
C ALA A 8 16.52 0.28 -12.67
N GLN A 9 16.04 -0.66 -11.84
CA GLN A 9 15.01 -0.38 -10.85
C GLN A 9 15.48 0.63 -9.80
N TRP A 10 16.73 0.52 -9.38
CA TRP A 10 17.33 1.46 -8.43
C TRP A 10 17.41 2.87 -9.01
N GLU A 11 17.89 3.04 -10.25
CA GLU A 11 18.05 4.35 -10.87
C GLU A 11 16.73 5.11 -10.97
N ARG A 12 15.62 4.40 -11.23
CA ARG A 12 14.27 4.99 -11.28
C ARG A 12 13.85 5.65 -9.96
N ILE A 13 14.23 5.07 -8.83
CA ILE A 13 13.74 5.50 -7.52
C ILE A 13 14.78 6.27 -6.70
N ARG A 14 16.08 6.18 -7.04
CA ARG A 14 17.17 6.65 -6.16
C ARG A 14 17.06 8.14 -5.82
N ARG A 15 16.57 8.96 -6.75
CA ARG A 15 16.43 10.42 -6.57
C ARG A 15 15.47 10.81 -5.44
N HIS A 16 14.55 9.92 -5.06
CA HIS A 16 13.62 10.18 -3.96
C HIS A 16 14.29 10.02 -2.59
N PHE A 17 15.43 9.32 -2.52
CA PHE A 17 16.14 9.10 -1.27
C PHE A 17 17.03 10.31 -0.96
N PRO A 18 16.80 11.04 0.15
CA PRO A 18 17.50 12.30 0.43
C PRO A 18 19.03 12.17 0.46
N GLU A 19 19.52 10.99 0.80
CA GLU A 19 20.96 10.75 0.95
C GLU A 19 21.69 10.48 -0.37
N GLU A 20 20.96 10.28 -1.46
CA GLU A 20 21.50 10.22 -2.82
C GLU A 20 21.63 11.61 -3.44
N ASN A 21 21.04 12.65 -2.82
CA ASN A 21 21.04 14.03 -3.28
C ASN A 21 21.97 14.94 -2.45
N ILE A 22 22.88 14.36 -1.67
CA ILE A 22 23.82 15.13 -0.85
C ILE A 22 24.95 15.66 -1.76
N PRO A 23 25.23 16.97 -1.75
CA PRO A 23 26.32 17.54 -2.54
C PRO A 23 27.67 16.93 -2.18
N ASP A 24 28.53 16.73 -3.18
CA ASP A 24 29.85 16.12 -2.97
C ASP A 24 30.76 16.92 -2.05
N GLY A 25 30.61 18.25 -2.02
CA GLY A 25 31.38 19.15 -1.16
C GLY A 25 30.90 19.21 0.29
N ARG A 26 29.89 18.43 0.70
CA ARG A 26 29.40 18.47 2.09
C ARG A 26 30.51 18.02 3.05
N PRO A 27 30.88 18.83 4.06
CA PRO A 27 31.88 18.44 5.04
C PRO A 27 31.38 17.30 5.94
N GLY A 28 32.32 16.47 6.41
CA GLY A 28 32.07 15.35 7.33
C GLY A 28 31.85 13.99 6.65
N ARG A 29 31.57 12.97 7.47
CA ARG A 29 31.39 11.60 6.99
C ARG A 29 30.12 11.48 6.14
N LYS A 30 30.26 11.08 4.88
CA LYS A 30 29.12 10.75 4.01
C LYS A 30 28.25 9.65 4.65
N PRO A 31 26.91 9.75 4.59
CA PRO A 31 26.04 8.71 5.14
C PRO A 31 26.19 7.41 4.37
N VAL A 32 25.73 6.31 4.97
CA VAL A 32 25.60 5.03 4.27
C VAL A 32 24.68 5.23 3.04
N PRO A 33 25.05 4.69 1.86
CA PRO A 33 24.23 4.78 0.65
C PRO A 33 22.82 4.25 0.87
N ALA A 34 21.83 4.94 0.31
CA ALA A 34 20.42 4.61 0.50
C ALA A 34 20.09 3.23 -0.05
N ARG A 35 20.70 2.81 -1.17
CA ARG A 35 20.52 1.46 -1.72
C ARG A 35 20.83 0.35 -0.71
N ARG A 36 21.97 0.44 -0.02
CA ARG A 36 22.38 -0.57 0.98
C ARG A 36 21.44 -0.63 2.18
N VAL A 37 20.88 0.52 2.55
CA VAL A 37 19.85 0.59 3.60
C VAL A 37 18.54 -0.01 3.10
N LEU A 38 18.12 0.32 1.87
CA LEU A 38 16.90 -0.20 1.26
C LEU A 38 16.94 -1.72 1.12
N GLU A 39 18.04 -2.30 0.63
CA GLU A 39 18.23 -3.75 0.54
C GLU A 39 18.11 -4.44 1.91
N ALA A 40 18.62 -3.81 2.98
CA ALA A 40 18.44 -4.30 4.34
C ALA A 40 16.97 -4.25 4.80
N VAL A 41 16.25 -3.18 4.46
CA VAL A 41 14.80 -3.07 4.75
C VAL A 41 14.01 -4.10 3.94
N LEU A 42 14.37 -4.35 2.68
CA LEU A 42 13.75 -5.38 1.84
C LEU A 42 13.95 -6.78 2.41
N TRP A 43 15.12 -7.05 2.99
CA TRP A 43 15.37 -8.30 3.71
C TRP A 43 14.45 -8.43 4.94
N ILE A 44 14.27 -7.36 5.72
CA ILE A 44 13.34 -7.34 6.87
C ILE A 44 11.89 -7.52 6.41
N LEU A 45 11.46 -6.81 5.36
CA LEU A 45 10.14 -6.91 4.75
C LEU A 45 9.82 -8.36 4.37
N ASN A 46 10.75 -9.02 3.69
CA ASN A 46 10.57 -10.39 3.20
C ASN A 46 10.61 -11.44 4.32
N THR A 47 11.57 -11.34 5.24
CA THR A 47 11.78 -12.35 6.27
C THR A 47 10.87 -12.20 7.48
N GLY A 48 10.41 -10.98 7.75
CA GLY A 48 9.69 -10.63 8.97
C GLY A 48 10.58 -10.57 10.22
N ALA A 49 11.90 -10.77 10.09
CA ALA A 49 12.82 -10.90 11.22
C ALA A 49 12.91 -9.62 12.06
N GLN A 50 13.21 -9.78 13.35
CA GLN A 50 13.44 -8.65 14.25
C GLN A 50 14.62 -7.79 13.75
N TRP A 51 14.57 -6.48 13.97
CA TRP A 51 15.60 -5.56 13.44
C TRP A 51 17.03 -5.94 13.87
N HIS A 52 17.23 -6.36 15.11
CA HIS A 52 18.57 -6.75 15.61
C HIS A 52 19.09 -8.07 15.04
N MET A 53 18.24 -8.86 14.37
CA MET A 53 18.61 -10.09 13.67
C MET A 53 19.11 -9.84 12.23
N LEU A 54 19.20 -8.58 11.81
CA LEU A 54 19.70 -8.22 10.50
C LEU A 54 21.16 -8.76 10.32
N PRO A 55 21.45 -9.51 9.24
CA PRO A 55 22.78 -10.06 9.01
C PRO A 55 23.89 -9.01 8.94
N GLN A 56 25.09 -9.38 9.37
CA GLN A 56 26.25 -8.46 9.43
C GLN A 56 26.75 -7.97 8.05
N CYS A 57 26.31 -8.59 6.95
CA CYS A 57 26.61 -8.11 5.61
C CYS A 57 25.85 -6.81 5.24
N TYR A 58 24.81 -6.47 6.00
CA TYR A 58 24.07 -5.21 5.86
C TYR A 58 24.63 -4.12 6.78
N PRO A 59 24.29 -2.84 6.54
CA PRO A 59 24.58 -1.78 7.51
C PRO A 59 24.01 -2.09 8.89
N ASN A 60 24.62 -1.53 9.93
CA ASN A 60 24.18 -1.73 11.31
C ASN A 60 22.67 -1.47 11.46
N TYR A 61 21.95 -2.40 12.10
CA TYR A 61 20.49 -2.35 12.18
C TYR A 61 19.93 -1.04 12.75
N LYS A 62 20.63 -0.39 13.69
CA LYS A 62 20.21 0.91 14.26
C LYS A 62 20.19 1.99 13.19
N THR A 63 21.16 1.96 12.28
CA THR A 63 21.22 2.88 11.13
C THR A 63 20.09 2.58 10.16
N VAL A 64 19.86 1.30 9.84
CA VAL A 64 18.79 0.88 8.92
C VAL A 64 17.42 1.27 9.45
N HIS A 65 17.11 0.91 10.71
CA HIS A 65 15.84 1.22 11.33
C HIS A 65 15.59 2.73 11.37
N ARG A 66 16.54 3.53 11.90
CA ARG A 66 16.42 4.99 11.95
C ARG A 66 16.21 5.61 10.57
N ARG A 67 16.89 5.10 9.53
CA ARG A 67 16.75 5.59 8.17
C ARG A 67 15.39 5.25 7.58
N PHE A 68 14.92 4.03 7.79
CA PHE A 68 13.57 3.62 7.38
C PHE A 68 12.49 4.48 8.04
N GLN A 69 12.59 4.72 9.36
CA GLN A 69 11.67 5.62 10.07
C GLN A 69 11.66 7.03 9.46
N ARG A 70 12.85 7.60 9.22
CA ARG A 70 12.97 8.93 8.59
C ARG A 70 12.36 8.96 7.18
N TRP A 71 12.49 7.89 6.41
CA TRP A 71 11.85 7.79 5.09
C TRP A 71 10.33 7.72 5.20
N CYS A 72 9.79 7.03 6.22
CA CYS A 72 8.35 6.99 6.49
C CYS A 72 7.82 8.36 6.94
N GLU A 73 8.52 9.03 7.86
CA GLU A 73 8.16 10.37 8.36
C GLU A 73 8.17 11.44 7.27
N ARG A 74 9.00 11.26 6.24
CA ARG A 74 9.15 12.19 5.11
C ARG A 74 8.41 11.75 3.86
N ASP A 75 7.53 10.74 3.96
CA ASP A 75 6.74 10.24 2.82
C ASP A 75 7.57 9.81 1.59
N VAL A 76 8.86 9.46 1.77
CA VAL A 76 9.76 9.09 0.66
C VAL A 76 9.21 7.92 -0.15
N LEU A 77 8.64 6.92 0.54
CA LEU A 77 8.05 5.75 -0.13
C LEU A 77 6.75 6.08 -0.84
N ARG A 78 5.98 7.05 -0.34
CA ARG A 78 4.80 7.56 -1.02
C ARG A 78 5.18 8.29 -2.30
N GLU A 79 6.21 9.15 -2.25
CA GLU A 79 6.73 9.82 -3.44
C GLU A 79 7.23 8.82 -4.50
N VAL A 80 7.94 7.77 -4.07
CA VAL A 80 8.36 6.66 -4.96
C VAL A 80 7.16 6.00 -5.62
N LEU A 81 6.11 5.68 -4.85
CA LEU A 81 4.89 5.06 -5.39
C LEU A 81 4.19 5.96 -6.41
N CYS A 82 4.01 7.25 -6.09
CA CYS A 82 3.42 8.20 -7.03
C CYS A 82 4.26 8.31 -8.31
N ALA A 83 5.59 8.39 -8.21
CA ALA A 83 6.45 8.48 -9.37
C ALA A 83 6.35 7.23 -10.26
N LEU A 84 6.41 6.03 -9.67
CA LEU A 84 6.30 4.77 -10.41
C LEU A 84 4.92 4.61 -11.06
N ALA A 85 3.84 4.94 -10.34
CA ALA A 85 2.48 4.83 -10.88
C ALA A 85 2.25 5.81 -12.03
N ASN A 86 2.67 7.06 -11.90
CA ASN A 86 2.53 8.04 -12.99
C ASN A 86 3.38 7.67 -14.21
N GLU A 87 4.61 7.17 -14.02
CA GLU A 87 5.42 6.70 -15.14
C GLU A 87 4.75 5.52 -15.87
N LEU A 88 4.21 4.54 -15.13
CA LEU A 88 3.47 3.43 -15.74
C LEU A 88 2.21 3.93 -16.46
N ARG A 89 1.52 4.93 -15.91
CA ARG A 89 0.36 5.56 -16.55
C ARG A 89 0.73 6.18 -17.89
N GLU A 90 1.80 6.97 -17.93
CA GLU A 90 2.30 7.61 -19.16
C GLU A 90 2.70 6.59 -20.23
N GLN A 91 3.21 5.43 -19.81
CA GLN A 91 3.58 4.33 -20.70
C GLN A 91 2.39 3.43 -21.10
N GLY A 92 1.17 3.71 -20.62
CA GLY A 92 -0.02 2.90 -20.86
C GLY A 92 -0.04 1.56 -20.11
N GLY A 93 0.78 1.42 -19.06
CA GLY A 93 0.89 0.24 -18.21
C GLY A 93 -0.17 0.14 -17.10
N LEU A 94 -0.98 1.18 -16.89
CA LEU A 94 -2.11 1.19 -15.95
C LEU A 94 -3.45 1.22 -16.68
N ASP A 95 -4.41 0.40 -16.22
CA ASP A 95 -5.79 0.42 -16.70
C ASP A 95 -6.75 0.83 -15.58
N GLU A 96 -7.06 2.13 -15.54
CA GLU A 96 -7.86 2.81 -14.51
C GLU A 96 -9.38 2.75 -14.80
N SER A 97 -9.80 2.10 -15.89
CA SER A 97 -11.22 2.04 -16.30
C SER A 97 -12.12 1.33 -15.27
N GLU A 98 -11.53 0.37 -14.55
CA GLU A 98 -12.11 -0.37 -13.45
C GLU A 98 -11.06 -0.56 -12.36
N CYS A 99 -11.34 -0.03 -11.17
CA CYS A 99 -10.50 -0.23 -9.99
C CYS A 99 -11.20 -1.12 -8.97
N PHE A 100 -10.41 -1.86 -8.20
CA PHE A 100 -10.90 -2.82 -7.21
C PHE A 100 -10.40 -2.43 -5.83
N VAL A 101 -11.32 -2.29 -4.87
CA VAL A 101 -11.03 -1.97 -3.47
C VAL A 101 -11.35 -3.16 -2.57
N ASP A 102 -10.42 -3.49 -1.69
CA ASP A 102 -10.66 -4.44 -0.60
C ASP A 102 -9.76 -4.09 0.60
N ALA A 103 -10.00 -4.78 1.72
CA ALA A 103 -9.28 -4.59 2.96
C ALA A 103 -8.72 -5.91 3.49
N MET A 104 -7.51 -5.85 4.03
CA MET A 104 -6.88 -6.95 4.75
C MET A 104 -6.69 -6.60 6.22
N PHE A 105 -6.90 -7.57 7.09
CA PHE A 105 -6.55 -7.44 8.50
C PHE A 105 -5.13 -7.95 8.79
N SER A 106 -4.30 -7.13 9.43
CA SER A 106 -3.02 -7.55 10.00
C SER A 106 -3.07 -7.48 11.53
N PRO A 107 -2.91 -8.60 12.26
CA PRO A 107 -2.87 -8.59 13.72
C PRO A 107 -1.67 -7.81 14.24
N ALA A 108 -1.87 -7.06 15.32
CA ALA A 108 -0.80 -6.33 16.01
C ALA A 108 -0.54 -6.97 17.38
N LYS A 109 0.41 -7.91 17.42
CA LYS A 109 0.66 -8.75 18.61
C LYS A 109 1.36 -8.00 19.75
N GLY A 110 2.04 -6.89 19.44
CA GLY A 110 2.68 -6.01 20.44
C GLY A 110 1.89 -4.74 20.79
N GLY A 111 0.67 -4.59 20.28
CA GLY A 111 -0.04 -3.32 20.34
C GLY A 111 0.63 -2.26 19.45
N GLY A 112 0.65 -1.01 19.91
CA GLY A 112 1.17 0.13 19.17
C GLY A 112 0.11 1.18 18.87
N GLU A 113 0.57 2.29 18.31
CA GLU A 113 -0.27 3.41 17.91
C GLU A 113 -1.29 3.00 16.84
N GLY A 114 -2.53 3.47 16.95
CA GLY A 114 -3.57 3.20 15.95
C GLY A 114 -3.97 1.72 15.83
N VAL A 115 -3.74 0.89 16.86
CA VAL A 115 -4.24 -0.49 16.92
C VAL A 115 -5.65 -0.51 17.50
N GLY A 116 -6.58 -1.14 16.78
CA GLY A 116 -8.00 -1.23 17.17
C GLY A 116 -8.48 -2.66 17.40
N PRO A 117 -9.51 -2.88 18.24
CA PRO A 117 -10.16 -4.19 18.38
C PRO A 117 -11.06 -4.50 17.17
N THR A 118 -11.11 -5.77 16.76
CA THR A 118 -12.03 -6.28 15.74
C THR A 118 -12.59 -7.64 16.11
N LYS A 119 -13.56 -8.14 15.33
CA LYS A 119 -14.03 -9.54 15.40
C LYS A 119 -12.90 -10.58 15.17
N ARG A 120 -11.83 -10.21 14.46
CA ARG A 120 -10.65 -11.07 14.20
C ARG A 120 -9.51 -10.88 15.20
N GLY A 121 -9.65 -9.97 16.17
CA GLY A 121 -8.64 -9.63 17.17
C GLY A 121 -8.13 -8.18 17.06
N LYS A 122 -7.11 -7.84 17.86
CA LYS A 122 -6.48 -6.51 17.85
C LYS A 122 -5.51 -6.38 16.69
N GLY A 123 -5.62 -5.31 15.90
CA GLY A 123 -4.76 -5.12 14.74
C GLY A 123 -5.05 -3.84 13.95
N VAL A 124 -4.66 -3.87 12.69
CA VAL A 124 -4.86 -2.81 11.70
C VAL A 124 -5.52 -3.35 10.44
N LYS A 125 -6.23 -2.49 9.73
CA LYS A 125 -6.72 -2.76 8.38
C LYS A 125 -5.78 -2.12 7.38
N ILE A 126 -5.34 -2.91 6.41
CA ILE A 126 -4.62 -2.46 5.22
C ILE A 126 -5.67 -2.33 4.11
N MET A 127 -5.89 -1.12 3.63
CA MET A 127 -6.75 -0.87 2.48
C MET A 127 -5.89 -0.84 1.23
N GLY A 128 -6.41 -1.38 0.13
CA GLY A 128 -5.75 -1.35 -1.17
C GLY A 128 -6.74 -1.05 -2.26
N ILE A 129 -6.35 -0.17 -3.19
CA ILE A 129 -7.03 0.03 -4.47
C ILE A 129 -6.08 -0.41 -5.56
N VAL A 130 -6.55 -1.26 -6.47
CA VAL A 130 -5.77 -1.73 -7.62
C VAL A 130 -6.49 -1.46 -8.93
N ASP A 131 -5.71 -1.33 -10.00
CA ASP A 131 -6.19 -1.19 -11.36
C ASP A 131 -6.72 -2.53 -11.94
N ARG A 132 -7.11 -2.55 -13.21
CA ARG A 132 -7.58 -3.77 -13.88
C ARG A 132 -6.49 -4.82 -14.12
N GLY A 133 -5.21 -4.44 -14.07
CA GLY A 133 -4.06 -5.37 -14.04
C GLY A 133 -3.80 -5.97 -12.65
N GLY A 134 -4.36 -5.39 -11.59
CA GLY A 134 -4.04 -5.72 -10.20
C GLY A 134 -2.80 -4.99 -9.67
N LEU A 135 -2.39 -3.91 -10.32
CA LEU A 135 -1.32 -3.01 -9.88
C LEU A 135 -1.85 -2.02 -8.84
N PRO A 136 -1.09 -1.75 -7.76
CA PRO A 136 -1.54 -0.84 -6.70
C PRO A 136 -1.64 0.60 -7.20
N LEU A 137 -2.78 1.24 -6.91
CA LEU A 137 -3.05 2.67 -7.12
C LEU A 137 -3.26 3.42 -5.80
N ALA A 138 -3.55 2.72 -4.72
CA ALA A 138 -3.49 3.26 -3.36
C ALA A 138 -3.24 2.14 -2.34
N ALA A 139 -2.52 2.48 -1.28
CA ALA A 139 -2.41 1.64 -0.10
C ALA A 139 -2.35 2.49 1.16
N SER A 140 -3.21 2.19 2.13
CA SER A 140 -3.29 2.90 3.40
C SER A 140 -3.47 1.92 4.56
N THR A 141 -3.15 2.36 5.77
CA THR A 141 -3.37 1.57 6.99
C THR A 141 -4.20 2.37 7.97
N HIS A 142 -5.24 1.75 8.52
CA HIS A 142 -6.12 2.39 9.47
C HIS A 142 -6.33 1.53 10.71
N ALA A 143 -6.64 2.21 11.81
CA ALA A 143 -7.03 1.55 13.04
C ALA A 143 -8.29 0.70 12.78
N ALA A 144 -8.25 -0.55 13.25
CA ALA A 144 -9.18 -1.57 12.79
C ALA A 144 -10.63 -1.41 13.29
N ASN A 145 -10.88 -0.40 14.11
CA ASN A 145 -12.17 0.05 14.65
C ASN A 145 -13.04 0.81 13.63
N HIS A 146 -12.48 1.34 12.54
CA HIS A 146 -13.29 2.01 11.52
C HIS A 146 -14.02 1.02 10.59
N HIS A 147 -15.25 1.36 10.22
CA HIS A 147 -15.99 0.64 9.18
C HIS A 147 -15.34 0.85 7.81
N GLU A 148 -15.26 -0.21 7.00
CA GLU A 148 -14.58 -0.20 5.69
C GLU A 148 -15.09 0.89 4.75
N VAL A 149 -16.39 1.18 4.81
CA VAL A 149 -17.05 2.25 4.07
C VAL A 149 -16.35 3.60 4.25
N THR A 150 -16.04 3.97 5.50
CA THR A 150 -15.34 5.22 5.82
C THR A 150 -13.87 5.16 5.41
N LEU A 151 -13.27 3.96 5.39
CA LEU A 151 -11.87 3.79 5.03
C LEU A 151 -11.61 3.94 3.53
N VAL A 152 -12.61 3.67 2.67
CA VAL A 152 -12.46 3.89 1.21
C VAL A 152 -12.11 5.33 0.91
N GLN A 153 -12.84 6.29 1.51
CA GLN A 153 -12.59 7.71 1.31
C GLN A 153 -11.17 8.10 1.74
N LEU A 154 -10.77 7.66 2.95
CA LEU A 154 -9.42 7.91 3.46
C LEU A 154 -8.32 7.24 2.62
N THR A 155 -8.65 6.16 1.89
CA THR A 155 -7.68 5.51 1.00
C THR A 155 -7.39 6.36 -0.24
N PHE A 156 -8.34 7.20 -0.67
CA PHE A 156 -8.10 8.15 -1.78
C PHE A 156 -7.12 9.26 -1.40
N ASP A 157 -6.91 9.55 -0.11
CA ASP A 157 -5.84 10.46 0.32
C ASP A 157 -4.45 9.91 0.02
N PHE A 158 -4.33 8.61 -0.26
CA PHE A 158 -3.10 7.90 -0.64
C PHE A 158 -3.12 7.43 -2.10
N TYR A 159 -4.04 7.95 -2.92
CA TYR A 159 -4.10 7.63 -4.34
C TYR A 159 -2.86 8.18 -5.06
N MET A 160 -2.25 7.35 -5.90
CA MET A 160 -0.90 7.58 -6.45
C MET A 160 -0.90 8.43 -7.72
N VAL A 161 -2.05 8.53 -8.38
CA VAL A 161 -2.28 9.21 -9.66
C VAL A 161 -3.38 10.24 -9.50
N GLU A 162 -3.39 11.30 -10.33
CA GLU A 162 -4.37 12.37 -10.19
C GLU A 162 -5.78 11.93 -10.64
N ALA A 163 -5.85 11.10 -11.69
CA ALA A 163 -7.13 10.67 -12.26
C ALA A 163 -7.78 9.58 -11.40
N LYS A 164 -8.82 9.96 -10.66
CA LYS A 164 -9.67 9.02 -9.93
C LYS A 164 -10.39 8.06 -10.89
N PRO A 165 -10.72 6.84 -10.44
CA PRO A 165 -11.29 5.83 -11.32
C PRO A 165 -12.77 6.09 -11.58
N GLU A 166 -13.24 5.82 -12.80
CA GLU A 166 -14.66 5.96 -13.14
C GLU A 166 -15.51 4.93 -12.37
N ASN A 167 -15.00 3.69 -12.24
CA ASN A 167 -15.70 2.60 -11.58
C ASN A 167 -14.83 2.02 -10.46
N LEU A 168 -15.36 2.01 -9.24
CA LEU A 168 -14.76 1.37 -8.08
C LEU A 168 -15.57 0.14 -7.68
N ILE A 169 -14.96 -1.03 -7.72
CA ILE A 169 -15.60 -2.31 -7.44
C ILE A 169 -15.14 -2.82 -6.07
N GLY A 170 -16.08 -3.18 -5.20
CA GLY A 170 -15.78 -3.71 -3.88
C GLY A 170 -16.73 -4.83 -3.46
N ASP A 171 -16.40 -5.50 -2.35
CA ASP A 171 -17.31 -6.43 -1.69
C ASP A 171 -18.61 -5.75 -1.21
N LYS A 172 -19.60 -6.56 -0.94
CA LYS A 172 -20.85 -6.28 -0.25
C LYS A 172 -20.70 -5.54 1.08
N ALA A 173 -19.52 -5.57 1.69
CA ALA A 173 -19.21 -4.71 2.83
C ALA A 173 -19.28 -3.21 2.47
N TYR A 174 -19.08 -2.84 1.22
CA TYR A 174 -19.15 -1.46 0.72
C TYR A 174 -20.56 -1.05 0.23
N ASP A 175 -21.56 -1.92 0.35
CA ASP A 175 -22.96 -1.60 0.04
C ASP A 175 -23.53 -0.56 1.02
N SER A 176 -23.43 0.72 0.66
CA SER A 176 -23.80 1.87 1.51
C SER A 176 -24.26 3.07 0.68
N ASP A 177 -25.49 3.55 0.92
CA ASP A 177 -26.06 4.71 0.23
C ASP A 177 -25.22 5.99 0.43
N HIS A 178 -24.65 6.18 1.62
CA HIS A 178 -23.81 7.34 1.94
C HIS A 178 -22.52 7.33 1.13
N LEU A 179 -21.85 6.17 1.06
CA LEU A 179 -20.60 6.03 0.31
C LEU A 179 -20.85 6.18 -1.19
N ASP A 180 -21.94 5.60 -1.69
CA ASP A 180 -22.35 5.73 -3.09
C ASP A 180 -22.52 7.22 -3.46
N GLU A 181 -23.11 8.02 -2.57
CA GLU A 181 -23.33 9.45 -2.80
C GLU A 181 -22.03 10.27 -2.74
N GLU A 182 -21.19 10.06 -1.71
CA GLU A 182 -19.90 10.74 -1.59
C GLU A 182 -18.96 10.43 -2.76
N LEU A 183 -18.91 9.18 -3.21
CA LEU A 183 -18.10 8.79 -4.37
C LEU A 183 -18.67 9.37 -5.67
N ARG A 184 -20.00 9.42 -5.81
CA ARG A 184 -20.66 10.04 -6.97
C ARG A 184 -20.31 11.53 -7.09
N GLN A 185 -20.22 12.25 -5.98
CA GLN A 185 -19.79 13.67 -5.99
C GLN A 185 -18.35 13.85 -6.50
N GLN A 186 -17.51 12.82 -6.40
CA GLN A 186 -16.15 12.79 -6.91
C GLN A 186 -16.06 12.19 -8.33
N GLY A 187 -17.20 11.93 -8.97
CA GLY A 187 -17.26 11.28 -10.29
C GLY A 187 -16.98 9.77 -10.27
N ILE A 188 -16.85 9.17 -9.09
CA ILE A 188 -16.57 7.74 -8.93
C ILE A 188 -17.87 6.97 -8.76
N ARG A 189 -18.07 5.91 -9.56
CA ARG A 189 -19.20 5.00 -9.39
C ARG A 189 -18.81 3.79 -8.57
N MET A 190 -19.37 3.67 -7.37
CA MET A 190 -19.24 2.47 -6.56
C MET A 190 -20.10 1.32 -7.12
N ILE A 191 -19.53 0.12 -7.20
CA ILE A 191 -20.18 -1.11 -7.62
C ILE A 191 -19.89 -2.18 -6.56
N ALA A 192 -20.88 -2.45 -5.72
CA ALA A 192 -20.85 -3.52 -4.73
C ALA A 192 -22.14 -4.36 -4.78
N PRO A 193 -22.08 -5.68 -4.55
CA PRO A 193 -23.29 -6.49 -4.41
C PRO A 193 -24.13 -6.04 -3.21
N HIS A 194 -25.45 -6.03 -3.36
CA HIS A 194 -26.34 -5.64 -2.25
C HIS A 194 -26.32 -6.61 -1.05
N ARG A 195 -26.43 -6.04 0.15
CA ARG A 195 -26.60 -6.77 1.41
C ARG A 195 -27.92 -7.55 1.44
N ARG A 196 -27.92 -8.75 2.06
CA ARG A 196 -29.13 -9.60 2.14
C ARG A 196 -30.27 -8.91 2.88
N ASN A 197 -29.94 -8.03 3.83
CA ASN A 197 -30.87 -7.26 4.65
C ASN A 197 -31.13 -5.84 4.12
N ARG A 198 -30.74 -5.51 2.87
CA ARG A 198 -31.03 -4.20 2.27
C ARG A 198 -32.55 -4.05 2.12
N ARG A 199 -33.11 -2.98 2.71
CA ARG A 199 -34.55 -2.70 2.70
C ARG A 199 -35.04 -2.08 1.38
N LYS A 200 -34.16 -1.36 0.67
CA LYS A 200 -34.47 -0.80 -0.65
C LYS A 200 -34.49 -1.90 -1.72
N LEU A 201 -35.42 -1.77 -2.67
CA LEU A 201 -35.57 -2.67 -3.81
C LEU A 201 -34.25 -2.86 -4.57
N ARG A 202 -34.05 -4.05 -5.15
CA ARG A 202 -32.88 -4.36 -5.98
C ARG A 202 -33.01 -3.65 -7.34
N ILE A 203 -32.57 -2.39 -7.41
CA ILE A 203 -32.55 -1.61 -8.65
C ILE A 203 -31.19 -1.76 -9.38
N GLN A 204 -30.26 -2.56 -8.83
CA GLN A 204 -28.93 -2.70 -9.40
C GLN A 204 -28.98 -3.45 -10.74
N ASP A 205 -28.49 -2.78 -11.79
CA ASP A 205 -28.27 -3.39 -13.10
C ASP A 205 -27.26 -4.53 -12.98
N GLY A 206 -27.74 -5.77 -13.16
CA GLY A 206 -26.93 -6.98 -13.11
C GLY A 206 -25.83 -7.02 -14.17
N ARG A 207 -25.90 -6.24 -15.26
CA ARG A 207 -24.83 -6.13 -16.25
C ARG A 207 -23.60 -5.48 -15.66
N ARG A 208 -23.77 -4.41 -14.87
CA ARG A 208 -22.68 -3.71 -14.18
C ARG A 208 -22.05 -4.58 -13.11
N LEU A 209 -22.87 -5.36 -12.40
CA LEU A 209 -22.40 -6.27 -11.36
C LEU A 209 -21.50 -7.40 -11.91
N ARG A 210 -21.50 -7.68 -13.23
CA ARG A 210 -20.54 -8.63 -13.84
C ARG A 210 -19.08 -8.24 -13.59
N ARG A 211 -18.79 -6.94 -13.41
CA ARG A 211 -17.43 -6.45 -13.06
C ARG A 211 -16.94 -7.01 -11.72
N TYR A 212 -17.85 -7.33 -10.80
CA TYR A 212 -17.53 -7.98 -9.53
C TYR A 212 -16.81 -9.32 -9.70
N GLN A 213 -17.01 -10.02 -10.82
CA GLN A 213 -16.32 -11.29 -11.11
C GLN A 213 -14.80 -11.13 -11.20
N ARG A 214 -14.29 -9.90 -11.41
CA ARG A 214 -12.86 -9.57 -11.45
C ARG A 214 -12.26 -9.17 -10.09
N ARG A 215 -13.04 -9.23 -8.99
CA ARG A 215 -12.55 -8.90 -7.63
C ARG A 215 -11.32 -9.71 -7.22
N TRP A 216 -11.12 -10.89 -7.80
CA TRP A 216 -9.91 -11.68 -7.60
C TRP A 216 -8.61 -10.89 -7.87
N LEU A 217 -8.64 -9.80 -8.65
CA LEU A 217 -7.48 -8.92 -8.89
C LEU A 217 -6.96 -8.27 -7.60
N VAL A 218 -7.85 -7.69 -6.78
CA VAL A 218 -7.44 -7.09 -5.50
C VAL A 218 -7.10 -8.15 -4.45
N GLU A 219 -7.78 -9.31 -4.48
CA GLU A 219 -7.43 -10.45 -3.63
C GLU A 219 -6.04 -11.01 -3.96
N ARG A 220 -5.69 -11.06 -5.25
CA ARG A 220 -4.35 -11.44 -5.73
C ARG A 220 -3.29 -10.43 -5.32
N PHE A 221 -3.57 -9.14 -5.44
CA PHE A 221 -2.69 -8.09 -4.91
C PHE A 221 -2.40 -8.31 -3.42
N PHE A 222 -3.44 -8.56 -2.63
CA PHE A 222 -3.30 -8.86 -1.21
C PHE A 222 -2.49 -10.13 -0.94
N SER A 223 -2.68 -11.17 -1.77
CA SER A 223 -1.86 -12.39 -1.72
C SER A 223 -0.39 -12.12 -2.02
N TRP A 224 -0.08 -11.23 -2.97
CA TRP A 224 1.29 -10.83 -3.29
C TRP A 224 1.95 -10.07 -2.15
N ILE A 225 1.28 -9.09 -1.54
CA ILE A 225 1.90 -8.36 -0.41
C ILE A 225 2.03 -9.25 0.85
N GLN A 226 1.14 -10.23 1.05
CA GLN A 226 1.24 -11.20 2.16
C GLN A 226 2.45 -12.13 2.05
N TRP A 227 3.02 -12.29 0.85
CA TRP A 227 4.27 -13.02 0.69
C TRP A 227 5.41 -12.39 1.50
N HIS A 228 5.34 -11.08 1.73
CA HIS A 228 6.24 -10.37 2.63
C HIS A 228 5.83 -10.58 4.08
N ARG A 229 6.57 -11.44 4.77
CA ARG A 229 6.25 -11.89 6.14
C ARG A 229 6.08 -10.74 7.13
N ARG A 230 6.75 -9.60 6.92
CA ARG A 230 6.62 -8.42 7.81
C ARG A 230 5.23 -7.77 7.76
N ILE A 231 4.44 -8.00 6.71
CA ILE A 231 3.07 -7.47 6.57
C ILE A 231 2.05 -8.34 7.31
N LEU A 232 2.29 -9.66 7.40
CA LEU A 232 1.37 -10.62 8.01
C LEU A 232 1.05 -10.33 9.47
N ILE A 233 2.02 -9.80 10.22
CA ILE A 233 1.85 -9.40 11.62
C ILE A 233 2.52 -8.03 11.79
N ARG A 234 1.75 -7.06 12.26
CA ARG A 234 2.30 -5.74 12.63
C ARG A 234 3.10 -5.86 13.93
N TRP A 235 4.40 -5.63 13.81
CA TRP A 235 5.32 -5.47 14.95
C TRP A 235 5.70 -4.01 15.22
N GLU A 236 5.44 -3.10 14.27
CA GLU A 236 5.82 -1.70 14.40
C GLU A 236 4.90 -0.95 15.36
N TYR A 237 5.50 -0.22 16.30
CA TYR A 237 4.77 0.64 17.23
C TYR A 237 4.08 1.80 16.50
N TYR A 238 4.81 2.54 15.65
CA TYR A 238 4.28 3.69 14.91
C TYR A 238 3.51 3.27 13.66
N VAL A 239 2.44 4.00 13.35
CA VAL A 239 1.57 3.69 12.19
C VAL A 239 2.33 3.87 10.87
N GLN A 240 3.12 4.94 10.76
CA GLN A 240 3.86 5.31 9.55
C GLN A 240 4.90 4.26 9.18
N ASN A 241 5.55 3.64 10.16
CA ASN A 241 6.51 2.55 9.91
C ASN A 241 5.83 1.32 9.29
N PHE A 242 4.64 0.95 9.79
CA PHE A 242 3.91 -0.18 9.23
C PHE A 242 3.38 0.15 7.84
N LEU A 243 2.83 1.35 7.65
CA LEU A 243 2.44 1.85 6.33
C LEU A 243 3.63 1.85 5.36
N GLY A 244 4.82 2.27 5.80
CA GLY A 244 6.04 2.25 4.99
C GLY A 244 6.39 0.85 4.48
N PHE A 245 6.18 -0.22 5.27
CA PHE A 245 6.37 -1.58 4.78
C PHE A 245 5.34 -1.98 3.73
N VAL A 246 4.07 -1.59 3.91
CA VAL A 246 3.00 -1.81 2.92
C VAL A 246 3.32 -1.06 1.63
N GLN A 247 3.72 0.20 1.73
CA GLN A 247 4.11 1.03 0.59
C GLN A 247 5.32 0.44 -0.15
N LEU A 248 6.33 -0.03 0.59
CA LEU A 248 7.50 -0.68 0.00
C LEU A 248 7.12 -1.97 -0.76
N ALA A 249 6.23 -2.79 -0.21
CA ALA A 249 5.71 -3.96 -0.93
C ALA A 249 4.94 -3.56 -2.20
N CYS A 250 4.16 -2.48 -2.17
CA CYS A 250 3.50 -1.95 -3.37
C CYS A 250 4.52 -1.47 -4.41
N ALA A 251 5.59 -0.80 -3.97
CA ALA A 251 6.64 -0.31 -4.86
C ALA A 251 7.36 -1.48 -5.57
N LEU A 252 7.57 -2.61 -4.88
CA LEU A 252 8.11 -3.83 -5.50
C LEU A 252 7.18 -4.44 -6.54
N ILE A 253 5.86 -4.27 -6.42
CA ILE A 253 4.91 -4.74 -7.44
C ILE A 253 4.99 -3.87 -8.69
N LEU A 254 5.03 -2.54 -8.52
CA LEU A 254 5.17 -1.60 -9.63
C LEU A 254 6.53 -1.72 -10.33
N LEU A 255 7.62 -1.87 -9.57
CA LEU A 255 8.98 -2.00 -10.11
C LEU A 255 9.17 -3.25 -10.99
N LYS A 256 8.31 -4.27 -10.86
CA LYS A 256 8.35 -5.48 -11.73
C LYS A 256 7.77 -5.24 -13.12
N GLN A 257 7.13 -4.10 -13.36
CA GLN A 257 6.59 -3.73 -14.67
C GLN A 257 7.65 -3.05 -15.56
N PHE A 258 8.83 -2.78 -15.01
CA PHE A 258 10.00 -2.22 -15.69
C PHE A 258 11.12 -3.26 -15.79
#